data_AF-A0A6L8Q8L4-F1
#
_entry.id   AF-A0A6L8Q8L4-F1
#
_cell.length_a   1.000
_cell.length_b   1.000
_cell.length_c   1.000
_cell.angle_alpha   90.00
_cell.angle_beta   90.00
_cell.angle_gamma   90.00
#
_symmetry.space_group_name_H-M   'P 1'
#
loop_
_entity.id
_entity.type
_entity.pdbx_description
1 polymer ?
#
loop_
_entity_poly.entity_id
_entity_poly.type
_entity_poly.pdbx_seq_one_letter_code
_entity_poly.pdbx_strand_id
1 'polypeptide(L)'
;GEPETGPIITGYLGVLLMAGCYVSVGVFASSLTDNQIVAAVLTFGFSLFMWIIGWGAQAAEATVGQVLQFLSIVDHMDRFLKGMVDTSDLVYYLSFIFLCLFLCHRVLDSNRWR
;
A
#
# COMPACT_ATOMS: atom_id res chain seq x y z
N GLY A 1 -6.86 4.27 -33.35
CA GLY A 1 -7.77 4.13 -32.20
C GLY A 1 -7.46 5.26 -31.26
N GLU A 2 -8.48 6.02 -30.86
CA GLU A 2 -8.31 7.08 -29.88
C GLU A 2 -8.21 6.43 -28.48
N PRO A 3 -7.14 6.69 -27.71
CA PRO A 3 -7.02 6.11 -26.38
C PRO A 3 -8.13 6.65 -25.46
N GLU A 4 -8.87 5.75 -24.81
CA GLU A 4 -9.87 6.12 -23.83
C GLU A 4 -9.19 6.85 -22.65
N THR A 5 -9.50 8.13 -22.49
CA THR A 5 -8.78 8.99 -21.54
C THR A 5 -9.12 8.66 -20.08
N GLY A 6 -10.30 8.11 -19.81
CA GLY A 6 -10.77 7.74 -18.48
C GLY A 6 -9.83 6.77 -17.75
N PRO A 7 -9.64 5.53 -18.27
CA PRO A 7 -8.72 4.53 -17.70
C PRO A 7 -7.27 5.02 -17.55
N ILE A 8 -6.82 5.92 -18.43
CA ILE A 8 -5.46 6.48 -18.36
C ILE A 8 -5.31 7.35 -17.12
N ILE A 9 -6.22 8.31 -16.93
CA ILE A 9 -6.16 9.24 -15.78
C ILE A 9 -6.31 8.48 -14.47
N THR A 10 -7.27 7.57 -14.39
CA THR A 10 -7.52 6.77 -13.18
C THR A 10 -6.36 5.82 -12.92
N GLY A 11 -5.75 5.24 -13.95
CA GLY A 11 -4.54 4.42 -13.82
C GLY A 11 -3.38 5.20 -13.20
N TYR A 12 -3.11 6.42 -13.67
CA TYR A 12 -2.08 7.27 -13.06
C TYR A 12 -2.39 7.64 -11.61
N LEU A 13 -3.66 7.93 -11.29
CA LEU A 13 -4.09 8.18 -9.92
C LEU A 13 -3.87 6.96 -9.03
N GLY A 14 -4.24 5.76 -9.51
CA GLY A 14 -4.03 4.51 -8.80
C GLY A 14 -2.55 4.26 -8.53
N VAL A 15 -1.69 4.43 -9.54
CA VAL A 15 -0.22 4.29 -9.40
C VAL A 15 0.35 5.28 -8.39
N LEU A 16 -0.11 6.54 -8.40
CA LEU A 16 0.31 7.55 -7.43
C LEU A 16 -0.02 7.13 -5.99
N LEU A 17 -1.26 6.69 -5.76
CA LEU A 17 -1.74 6.26 -4.44
C LEU A 17 -1.01 4.99 -3.96
N MET A 18 -0.83 4.01 -4.85
CA MET A 18 -0.09 2.80 -4.57
C MET A 18 1.38 3.09 -4.24
N ALA A 19 2.03 3.96 -5.03
CA ALA A 19 3.39 4.41 -4.75
C ALA A 19 3.48 5.11 -3.39
N GLY A 20 2.50 5.96 -3.05
CA GLY A 20 2.38 6.59 -1.74
C GLY A 20 2.35 5.59 -0.59
N CYS A 21 1.64 4.47 -0.75
CA CYS A 21 1.62 3.39 0.25
C CYS A 21 3.00 2.80 0.47
N TYR A 22 3.71 2.41 -0.59
CA TYR A 22 5.06 1.86 -0.47
C TYR A 22 6.07 2.86 0.10
N VAL A 23 5.97 4.13 -0.30
CA VAL A 23 6.82 5.21 0.25
C VAL A 23 6.56 5.40 1.74
N SER A 24 5.29 5.43 2.17
CA SER A 24 4.93 5.60 3.58
C SER A 24 5.45 4.46 4.46
N VAL A 25 5.44 3.22 3.96
CA VAL A 25 6.04 2.06 4.62
C VAL A 25 7.55 2.23 4.72
N GLY A 26 8.22 2.65 3.63
CA GLY A 26 9.67 2.86 3.64
C GLY A 26 10.11 3.93 4.62
N VAL A 27 9.36 5.02 4.74
CA VAL A 27 9.58 6.08 5.73
C VAL A 27 9.39 5.52 7.14
N PHE A 28 8.31 4.78 7.39
CA PHE A 28 8.09 4.12 8.68
C PHE A 28 9.21 3.13 9.03
N ALA A 29 9.59 2.24 8.11
CA ALA A 29 10.68 1.28 8.29
C ALA A 29 12.02 1.96 8.60
N SER A 30 12.29 3.11 7.96
CA SER A 30 13.48 3.91 8.22
C SER A 30 13.47 4.55 9.61
N SER A 31 12.31 4.83 10.19
CA SER A 31 12.22 5.36 11.56
C SER A 31 12.51 4.30 12.64
N LEU A 32 12.36 3.02 12.31
CA LEU A 32 12.53 1.90 13.24
C LEU A 32 14.00 1.51 13.46
N THR A 33 14.92 1.91 12.58
CA THR A 33 16.32 1.48 12.62
C THR A 33 17.26 2.52 12.02
N ASP A 34 18.40 2.73 12.66
CA ASP A 34 19.47 3.61 12.14
C ASP A 34 20.25 2.97 10.98
N ASN A 35 20.11 1.65 10.77
CA ASN A 35 20.81 0.92 9.72
C ASN A 35 19.99 0.92 8.42
N GLN A 36 20.47 1.67 7.42
CA GLN A 36 19.84 1.79 6.10
C GLN A 36 19.58 0.45 5.41
N ILE A 37 20.47 -0.53 5.58
CA ILE A 37 20.31 -1.87 4.98
C ILE A 37 19.12 -2.58 5.65
N VAL A 38 18.99 -2.50 6.97
CA VAL A 38 17.89 -3.11 7.70
C VAL A 38 16.56 -2.45 7.31
N ALA A 39 16.52 -1.11 7.22
CA ALA A 39 15.34 -0.37 6.77
C ALA A 39 14.89 -0.79 5.35
N ALA A 40 15.85 -0.94 4.42
CA ALA A 40 15.58 -1.38 3.07
C ALA A 40 15.02 -2.81 3.03
N VAL A 41 15.58 -3.74 3.81
CA VAL A 41 15.09 -5.12 3.90
C VAL A 41 13.68 -5.18 4.49
N LEU A 42 13.38 -4.39 5.52
CA LEU A 42 12.03 -4.31 6.10
C LEU A 42 11.01 -3.78 5.08
N THR A 43 11.36 -2.72 4.36
CA THR A 43 10.51 -2.13 3.32
C THR A 43 10.26 -3.12 2.20
N PHE A 44 11.32 -3.76 1.70
CA PHE A 44 11.22 -4.75 0.62
C PHE A 44 10.42 -5.98 1.05
N GLY A 45 10.67 -6.51 2.25
CA GLY A 45 9.94 -7.64 2.81
C GLY A 45 8.45 -7.35 2.95
N PHE A 46 8.09 -6.16 3.43
CA PHE A 46 6.70 -5.73 3.50
C PHE A 46 6.06 -5.62 2.11
N SER A 47 6.74 -4.97 1.15
CA SER A 47 6.24 -4.84 -0.22
C SER A 47 6.03 -6.20 -0.89
N LEU A 48 6.97 -7.13 -0.70
CA LEU A 48 6.86 -8.49 -1.23
C LEU A 48 5.73 -9.27 -0.56
N PHE A 49 5.52 -9.10 0.75
CA PHE A 49 4.38 -9.68 1.46
C PHE A 49 3.05 -9.16 0.91
N MET A 50 2.91 -7.84 0.71
CA MET A 50 1.72 -7.23 0.11
C MET A 50 1.48 -7.68 -1.34
N TRP A 51 2.54 -8.01 -2.08
CA TRP A 51 2.40 -8.55 -3.43
C TRP A 51 1.91 -10.00 -3.44
N ILE A 52 2.41 -10.85 -2.54
CA ILE A 52 2.04 -12.27 -2.45
C ILE A 52 0.64 -12.46 -1.85
N ILE A 53 0.16 -11.54 -1.03
CA ILE A 53 -1.12 -11.70 -0.33
C ILE A 53 -2.31 -11.89 -1.28
N GLY A 54 -2.29 -11.26 -2.46
CA GLY A 54 -3.31 -11.44 -3.50
C GLY A 54 -3.35 -12.86 -4.09
N TRP A 55 -2.22 -13.57 -4.10
CA TRP A 55 -2.18 -14.99 -4.47
C TRP A 55 -2.70 -15.87 -3.33
N GLY A 56 -2.33 -15.53 -2.09
CA GLY A 56 -2.85 -16.20 -0.90
C GLY A 56 -4.38 -16.09 -0.76
N ALA A 57 -4.94 -14.93 -1.14
CA ALA A 57 -6.38 -14.69 -1.15
C ALA A 57 -7.15 -15.68 -2.04
N GLN A 58 -6.58 -16.05 -3.20
CA GLN A 58 -7.19 -16.98 -4.14
C GLN A 58 -7.13 -18.44 -3.66
N ALA A 59 -6.15 -18.79 -2.83
CA ALA A 59 -5.97 -20.13 -2.28
C ALA A 59 -6.71 -20.36 -0.95
N ALA A 60 -7.22 -19.30 -0.31
CA ALA A 60 -7.87 -19.37 1.00
C ALA A 60 -9.38 -19.67 0.92
N GLU A 61 -9.96 -20.13 2.02
CA GLU A 61 -11.42 -20.26 2.16
C GLU A 61 -12.12 -18.90 2.05
N ALA A 62 -13.40 -18.90 1.65
CA ALA A 62 -14.15 -17.72 1.23
C ALA A 62 -14.00 -16.49 2.16
N THR A 63 -14.17 -16.66 3.47
CA THR A 63 -14.07 -15.54 4.43
C THR A 63 -12.64 -15.00 4.54
N VAL A 64 -11.65 -15.90 4.61
CA VAL A 64 -10.24 -15.53 4.72
C VAL A 64 -9.75 -14.89 3.42
N GLY A 65 -10.14 -15.45 2.28
CA GLY A 65 -9.84 -14.92 0.96
C GLY A 65 -10.34 -13.49 0.76
N GLN A 66 -11.57 -13.19 1.18
CA GLN A 66 -12.14 -11.83 1.12
C GLN A 66 -11.32 -10.82 1.95
N VAL A 67 -10.89 -11.20 3.15
CA VAL A 67 -10.07 -10.33 4.00
C VAL A 67 -8.68 -10.12 3.40
N LEU A 68 -8.06 -11.18 2.88
CA LEU A 68 -6.74 -11.10 2.24
C LEU A 68 -6.79 -10.25 0.96
N GLN A 69 -7.85 -10.38 0.17
CA GLN A 69 -8.07 -9.56 -1.02
C GLN A 69 -8.30 -8.08 -0.65
N PHE A 70 -9.04 -7.81 0.42
CA PHE A 70 -9.20 -6.44 0.93
C PHE A 70 -7.88 -5.85 1.45
N LEU A 71 -6.98 -6.66 1.99
CA LEU A 71 -5.66 -6.21 2.46
C LEU A 71 -4.64 -6.06 1.31
N SER A 72 -4.94 -6.56 0.12
CA SER A 72 -4.06 -6.50 -1.04
C SER A 72 -4.04 -5.09 -1.64
N ILE A 73 -2.92 -4.40 -1.50
CA ILE A 73 -2.65 -3.10 -2.15
C ILE A 73 -2.77 -3.21 -3.67
N VAL A 74 -2.40 -4.36 -4.22
CA VAL A 74 -2.37 -4.61 -5.67
C VAL A 74 -3.76 -4.84 -6.23
N ASP A 75 -4.63 -5.61 -5.54
CA ASP A 75 -5.97 -5.93 -6.05
C ASP A 75 -6.87 -4.68 -6.19
N HIS A 76 -6.62 -3.65 -5.37
CA HIS A 76 -7.31 -2.36 -5.50
C HIS A 76 -6.95 -1.62 -6.80
N MET A 77 -5.76 -1.85 -7.36
CA MET A 77 -5.29 -1.21 -8.61
C MET A 77 -6.12 -1.64 -9.83
N ASP A 78 -6.62 -2.88 -9.85
CA ASP A 78 -7.37 -3.42 -11.00
C ASP A 78 -8.63 -2.60 -11.33
N ARG A 79 -9.25 -1.97 -10.33
CA ARG A 79 -10.39 -1.06 -10.53
C ARG A 79 -9.97 0.24 -11.21
N PHE A 80 -8.85 0.83 -10.77
CA PHE A 80 -8.30 2.04 -11.38
C PHE A 80 -7.89 1.82 -12.83
N LEU A 81 -7.28 0.67 -13.15
CA LEU A 81 -6.90 0.31 -14.52
C LEU A 81 -8.10 0.17 -15.46
N LYS A 82 -9.29 -0.10 -14.92
CA LYS A 82 -10.56 -0.20 -15.67
C LYS A 82 -11.31 1.14 -15.78
N GLY A 83 -10.74 2.26 -15.32
CA GLY A 83 -11.45 3.54 -15.31
C GLY A 83 -12.38 3.75 -14.11
N MET A 84 -12.42 2.81 -13.16
CA MET A 84 -13.32 2.86 -12.01
C MET A 84 -12.59 3.40 -10.78
N VAL A 85 -13.11 4.46 -10.20
CA VAL A 85 -12.63 5.01 -8.93
C VAL A 85 -13.76 4.88 -7.92
N ASP A 86 -13.65 3.91 -7.02
CA ASP A 86 -14.56 3.78 -5.88
C ASP A 86 -13.98 4.52 -4.66
N THR A 87 -14.87 5.06 -3.83
CA THR A 87 -14.49 5.72 -2.58
C THR A 87 -13.82 4.73 -1.63
N SER A 88 -14.22 3.45 -1.68
CA SER A 88 -13.63 2.37 -0.90
C SER A 88 -12.11 2.23 -1.15
N ASP A 89 -11.68 2.26 -2.41
CA ASP A 89 -10.27 2.11 -2.76
C ASP A 89 -9.45 3.36 -2.38
N LEU A 90 -10.04 4.56 -2.56
CA LEU A 90 -9.41 5.82 -2.14
C LEU A 90 -9.20 5.86 -0.62
N VAL A 91 -10.24 5.52 0.14
CA VAL A 91 -10.18 5.47 1.61
C VAL A 91 -9.17 4.42 2.07
N TYR A 92 -9.11 3.27 1.40
CA TYR A 92 -8.10 2.25 1.68
C TYR A 92 -6.68 2.81 1.53
N TYR A 93 -6.31 3.32 0.36
CA TYR A 93 -4.94 3.84 0.15
C TYR A 93 -4.60 5.02 1.07
N LEU A 94 -5.51 5.98 1.24
CA LEU A 94 -5.26 7.14 2.10
C LEU A 94 -5.15 6.76 3.58
N SER A 95 -6.00 5.84 4.06
CA SER A 95 -5.92 5.35 5.45
C SER A 95 -4.64 4.58 5.70
N PHE A 96 -4.19 3.77 4.74
CA PHE A 96 -2.93 3.04 4.83
C PHE A 96 -1.72 3.98 4.90
N ILE A 97 -1.66 4.97 3.99
CA ILE A 97 -0.62 6.02 4.01
C ILE A 97 -0.62 6.75 5.35
N PHE A 98 -1.79 7.20 5.80
CA PHE A 98 -1.94 7.91 7.06
C PHE A 98 -1.46 7.07 8.24
N LEU A 99 -1.84 5.79 8.30
CA LEU A 99 -1.43 4.88 9.36
C LEU A 99 0.09 4.72 9.42
N CYS A 100 0.76 4.46 8.29
CA CYS A 100 2.22 4.31 8.25
C CYS A 100 2.94 5.60 8.68
N LEU A 101 2.50 6.75 8.18
CA LEU A 101 3.08 8.04 8.57
C LEU A 101 2.82 8.39 10.04
N PHE A 102 1.63 8.06 10.55
CA PHE A 102 1.30 8.22 11.96
C PHE A 102 2.21 7.36 12.84
N LEU A 103 2.41 6.08 12.49
CA LEU A 103 3.32 5.20 13.20
C LEU A 103 4.76 5.72 13.15
N CYS A 104 5.22 6.19 11.98
CA CYS A 104 6.52 6.86 11.85
C CYS A 104 6.65 8.03 12.82
N HIS A 105 5.65 8.92 12.87
CA HIS A 105 5.64 10.06 13.79
C HIS A 105 5.73 9.62 15.25
N ARG A 106 4.99 8.58 15.64
CA ARG A 106 5.02 8.04 17.02
C ARG A 106 6.37 7.44 17.38
N VAL A 107 7.04 6.76 16.46
CA VAL A 107 8.39 6.23 16.66
C VAL A 107 9.39 7.38 16.86
N LEU A 108 9.34 8.40 16.00
CA LEU A 108 10.21 9.57 16.11
C LEU A 108 9.99 10.33 17.42
N ASP A 109 8.75 10.53 17.85
CA ASP A 109 8.46 11.15 19.14
C ASP A 109 8.98 10.29 20.30
N SER A 110 8.81 8.97 20.26
CA SER A 110 9.33 8.09 21.31
C SER A 110 10.86 8.15 21.40
N ASN A 111 11.55 8.26 20.27
CA ASN A 111 13.01 8.35 20.23
C ASN A 111 13.53 9.71 20.69
N ARG A 112 12.74 10.79 20.53
CA ARG A 112 13.09 12.12 21.03
C ARG A 112 13.07 12.24 22.55
N TRP A 113 12.27 11.40 23.23
CA TRP A 113 12.06 11.44 24.68
C TRP A 113 12.91 10.39 25.42
N ARG A 114 13.71 9.61 24.69
CA ARG A 114 14.75 8.74 25.20
C ARG A 114 16.07 9.49 25.22
#